data_AF-A0A7V5G5D8-F1
#
_entry.id   AF-A0A7V5G5D8-F1
#
_cell.length_a   1.000
_cell.length_b   1.000
_cell.length_c   1.000
_cell.angle_alpha   90.00
_cell.angle_beta   90.00
_cell.angle_gamma   90.00
#
_symmetry.space_group_name_H-M   'P 1'
#
loop_
_entity.id
_entity.type
_entity.pdbx_description
1 polymer ?
#
loop_
_entity_poly.entity_id
_entity_poly.type
_entity_poly.pdbx_seq_one_letter_code
_entity_poly.pdbx_strand_id
1 'polypeptide(L)'
;MAMFVTLLSLYIFVLPIVLIYYIYISWKREKKRLSLFLISVLFFLYAPIVCDLGCNMCGLTEEYAHNKVIKDLKSKKLNINKLEYLGHTGSCSYSYTYLDKNNTIDYVILCTWLHGVKLNLYKHNQKPFTPQTNKSNQETKQ
;
A
#
# COMPACT_ATOMS: atom_id res chain seq x y z
N MET A 1 -6.80 15.10 24.49
CA MET A 1 -6.67 14.12 23.38
C MET A 1 -7.41 12.80 23.66
N ALA A 2 -7.47 12.28 24.89
CA ALA A 2 -8.15 11.01 25.19
C ALA A 2 -9.67 10.98 24.87
N MET A 3 -10.41 12.08 25.09
CA MET A 3 -11.85 12.12 24.77
C MET A 3 -12.16 12.01 23.27
N PHE A 4 -11.24 12.44 22.41
CA PHE A 4 -11.43 12.38 20.96
C PHE A 4 -11.32 10.94 20.46
N VAL A 5 -10.41 10.15 21.04
CA VAL A 5 -10.21 8.74 20.70
C VAL A 5 -11.41 7.89 21.12
N THR A 6 -12.01 8.16 22.29
CA THR A 6 -13.19 7.43 22.77
C THR A 6 -14.46 7.75 21.99
N LEU A 7 -14.61 9.00 21.55
CA LEU A 7 -15.72 9.41 20.68
C LEU A 7 -15.58 8.80 19.28
N LEU A 8 -14.35 8.76 18.74
CA LEU A 8 -14.08 8.09 17.46
C LEU A 8 -14.38 6.59 17.54
N SER A 9 -13.97 5.91 18.62
CA SER A 9 -14.25 4.49 18.80
C SER A 9 -15.73 4.21 18.93
N LEU A 10 -16.48 5.00 19.69
CA LEU A 10 -17.93 4.86 19.79
C LEU A 10 -18.61 5.10 18.44
N TYR A 11 -18.16 6.08 17.67
CA TYR A 11 -18.68 6.33 16.32
C TYR A 11 -18.43 5.15 15.37
N ILE A 12 -17.24 4.55 15.43
CA ILE A 12 -16.87 3.38 14.62
C ILE A 12 -17.72 2.15 14.98
N PHE A 13 -18.11 1.95 16.24
CA PHE A 13 -18.92 0.78 16.64
C PHE A 13 -20.43 1.00 16.56
N VAL A 14 -20.92 2.21 16.83
CA VAL A 14 -22.36 2.50 16.88
C VAL A 14 -22.93 2.74 15.50
N LEU A 15 -22.21 3.42 14.60
CA LEU A 15 -22.67 3.63 13.22
C LEU A 15 -22.97 2.34 12.45
N PRO A 16 -22.10 1.32 12.42
CA PRO A 16 -22.38 0.11 11.66
C PRO A 16 -23.59 -0.63 12.23
N ILE A 17 -23.80 -0.62 13.55
CA ILE A 17 -24.99 -1.24 14.17
C ILE A 17 -26.26 -0.50 13.74
N VAL A 18 -26.26 0.84 13.78
CA VAL A 18 -27.40 1.66 13.35
C VAL A 18 -27.65 1.50 11.84
N LEU A 19 -26.61 1.44 11.01
CA LEU A 19 -26.71 1.20 9.57
C LEU A 19 -27.28 -0.19 9.28
N ILE A 20 -26.79 -1.24 9.94
CA ILE A 20 -27.31 -2.61 9.81
C ILE A 20 -28.79 -2.65 10.23
N TYR A 21 -29.15 -1.99 11.32
CA TYR A 21 -30.55 -1.91 11.78
C TYR A 21 -31.44 -1.17 10.77
N TYR A 22 -30.97 -0.07 10.19
CA TYR A 22 -31.71 0.70 9.19
C TYR A 22 -31.85 -0.08 7.87
N ILE A 23 -30.82 -0.83 7.47
CA ILE A 23 -30.85 -1.76 6.34
C ILE A 23 -31.86 -2.88 6.61
N TYR A 24 -31.87 -3.46 7.82
CA TYR A 24 -32.82 -4.51 8.21
C TYR A 24 -34.29 -4.02 8.15
N ILE A 25 -34.57 -2.82 8.69
CA ILE A 25 -35.91 -2.21 8.60
C ILE A 25 -36.27 -1.89 7.14
N SER A 26 -35.33 -1.36 6.36
CA SER A 26 -35.54 -1.02 4.95
C SER A 26 -35.74 -2.26 4.07
N TRP A 27 -35.10 -3.38 4.41
CA TRP A 27 -35.28 -4.67 3.76
C TRP A 27 -36.67 -5.26 4.07
N LYS A 28 -37.15 -5.11 5.32
CA LYS A 28 -38.49 -5.54 5.75
C LYS A 28 -39.62 -4.75 5.08
N ARG A 29 -39.44 -3.44 4.84
CA ARG A 29 -40.40 -2.61 4.09
C ARG A 29 -40.06 -2.53 2.61
N GLU A 30 -40.20 -3.62 1.86
CA GLU A 30 -40.39 -3.73 0.39
C GLU A 30 -39.74 -2.69 -0.59
N LYS A 31 -38.73 -1.93 -0.17
CA LYS A 31 -37.98 -0.92 -0.93
C LYS A 31 -36.56 -1.45 -1.16
N LYS A 32 -36.49 -2.69 -1.64
CA LYS A 32 -35.23 -3.43 -1.87
C LYS A 32 -34.24 -2.65 -2.75
N ARG A 33 -34.74 -1.80 -3.66
CA ARG A 33 -33.91 -0.98 -4.56
C ARG A 33 -33.20 0.19 -3.87
N LEU A 34 -33.83 0.84 -2.88
CA LEU A 34 -33.22 1.98 -2.20
C LEU A 34 -32.13 1.54 -1.21
N SER A 35 -32.35 0.39 -0.55
CA SER A 35 -31.41 -0.18 0.42
C SER A 35 -30.10 -0.63 -0.22
N LEU A 36 -30.16 -1.27 -1.39
CA LEU A 36 -28.95 -1.72 -2.11
C LEU A 36 -28.10 -0.56 -2.61
N PHE A 37 -28.76 0.52 -3.06
CA PHE A 37 -28.07 1.71 -3.53
C PHE A 37 -27.34 2.43 -2.39
N LEU A 38 -27.99 2.55 -1.22
CA LEU A 38 -27.38 3.11 -0.02
C LEU A 38 -26.17 2.29 0.47
N ILE A 39 -26.28 0.96 0.48
CA ILE A 39 -25.16 0.08 0.85
C ILE A 39 -23.99 0.23 -0.13
N SER A 40 -24.29 0.26 -1.43
CA SER A 40 -23.27 0.45 -2.47
C SER A 40 -22.53 1.79 -2.28
N VAL A 41 -23.27 2.90 -2.11
CA VAL A 41 -22.67 4.23 -1.90
C VAL A 41 -21.85 4.28 -0.60
N LEU A 42 -22.34 3.68 0.49
CA LEU A 42 -21.59 3.57 1.74
C LEU A 42 -20.30 2.75 1.58
N PHE A 43 -20.36 1.65 0.82
CA PHE A 43 -19.18 0.83 0.53
C PHE A 43 -18.14 1.62 -0.26
N PHE A 44 -18.55 2.36 -1.30
CA PHE A 44 -17.63 3.21 -2.07
C PHE A 44 -17.05 4.38 -1.26
N LEU A 45 -17.79 4.93 -0.30
CA LEU A 45 -17.29 5.99 0.60
C LEU A 45 -16.35 5.45 1.67
N TYR A 46 -16.57 4.23 2.18
CA TYR A 46 -15.72 3.62 3.20
C TYR A 46 -14.50 2.88 2.62
N ALA A 47 -14.58 2.38 1.38
CA ALA A 47 -13.49 1.69 0.71
C ALA A 47 -12.15 2.46 0.72
N PRO A 48 -12.08 3.77 0.38
CA PRO A 48 -10.81 4.49 0.43
C PRO A 48 -10.26 4.60 1.86
N ILE A 49 -11.12 4.78 2.88
CA ILE A 49 -10.70 4.89 4.29
C ILE A 49 -10.17 3.54 4.81
N VAL A 50 -10.85 2.44 4.46
CA VAL A 50 -10.42 1.08 4.82
C VAL A 50 -9.13 0.71 4.07
N CYS A 51 -9.01 1.13 2.81
CA CYS A 51 -7.79 0.97 2.03
C CYS A 51 -6.64 1.80 2.62
N ASP A 52 -6.84 3.05 3.03
CA ASP A 52 -5.80 3.86 3.65
C ASP A 52 -5.38 3.29 5.01
N LEU A 53 -6.31 2.79 5.84
CA LEU A 53 -5.96 2.11 7.09
C LEU A 53 -5.22 0.79 6.84
N GLY A 54 -5.65 0.00 5.85
CA GLY A 54 -5.03 -1.28 5.49
C GLY A 54 -3.68 -1.13 4.81
N CYS A 55 -3.49 -0.08 4.00
CA CYS A 55 -2.23 0.26 3.36
C CYS A 55 -1.23 0.86 4.35
N ASN A 56 -1.65 1.74 5.26
CA ASN A 56 -0.74 2.32 6.26
C ASN A 56 -0.27 1.32 7.33
N MET A 57 -0.95 0.17 7.47
CA MET A 57 -0.56 -0.95 8.34
C MET A 57 0.22 -2.05 7.59
N CYS A 58 0.72 -1.73 6.41
CA CYS A 58 1.71 -2.56 5.72
C CYS A 58 2.94 -2.69 6.63
N GLY A 59 3.03 -3.79 7.39
CA GLY A 59 4.17 -4.13 8.25
C GLY A 59 5.47 -4.38 7.48
N LEU A 60 5.58 -3.91 6.24
CA LEU A 60 6.80 -3.89 5.45
C LEU A 60 7.65 -2.72 5.92
N THR A 61 8.62 -3.01 6.78
CA THR A 61 9.67 -2.06 7.13
C THR A 61 10.77 -2.08 6.06
N GLU A 62 11.49 -0.96 5.95
CA GLU A 62 12.68 -0.86 5.09
C GLU A 62 13.71 -1.95 5.46
N GLU A 63 13.90 -2.19 6.76
CA GLU A 63 14.82 -3.21 7.26
C GLU A 63 14.42 -4.61 6.79
N TYR A 64 13.12 -4.95 6.86
CA TYR A 64 12.63 -6.24 6.38
C TYR A 64 12.79 -6.38 4.85
N ALA A 65 12.49 -5.32 4.11
CA ALA A 65 12.67 -5.29 2.66
C ALA A 65 14.15 -5.47 2.27
N HIS A 66 15.05 -4.74 2.92
CA HIS A 66 16.49 -4.82 2.70
C HIS A 66 17.05 -6.22 3.00
N ASN A 67 16.69 -6.80 4.15
CA ASN A 67 17.11 -8.14 4.54
C ASN A 67 16.62 -9.21 3.55
N LYS A 68 15.41 -9.04 2.99
CA LYS A 68 14.86 -9.96 1.99
C LYS A 68 15.64 -9.92 0.68
N VAL A 69 16.06 -8.73 0.22
CA VAL A 69 16.91 -8.58 -0.97
C VAL A 69 18.31 -9.15 -0.74
N ILE A 70 18.92 -8.86 0.41
CA ILE A 70 20.23 -9.43 0.78
C ILE A 70 20.17 -10.95 0.77
N LYS A 71 19.10 -11.54 1.30
CA LYS A 71 18.93 -13.00 1.32
C LYS A 71 18.87 -13.59 -0.09
N ASP A 72 18.19 -12.92 -1.03
CA ASP A 72 18.13 -13.34 -2.44
C ASP A 72 19.48 -13.15 -3.17
N LEU A 73 20.21 -12.07 -2.90
CA LEU A 73 21.55 -11.87 -3.46
C LEU A 73 22.54 -12.93 -2.96
N LYS A 74 22.48 -13.26 -1.66
CA LYS A 74 23.29 -14.32 -1.05
C LYS A 74 22.98 -15.69 -1.65
N SER A 75 21.70 -16.03 -1.87
CA SER A 75 21.34 -17.31 -2.48
C SER A 75 21.85 -17.44 -3.93
N LYS A 76 21.98 -16.32 -4.64
CA LYS A 76 22.55 -16.22 -6.00
C LYS A 76 24.07 -16.03 -6.02
N LYS A 77 24.75 -16.02 -4.87
CA LYS A 77 26.20 -15.78 -4.73
C LYS A 77 26.66 -14.44 -5.35
N LEU A 78 25.81 -13.41 -5.27
CA LEU A 78 26.12 -12.07 -5.76
C LEU A 78 26.70 -11.18 -4.66
N ASN A 79 27.50 -10.18 -5.04
CA ASN A 79 28.17 -9.29 -4.08
C ASN A 79 27.22 -8.17 -3.61
N ILE A 80 26.88 -8.18 -2.32
CA ILE A 80 25.92 -7.25 -1.71
C ILE A 80 26.35 -5.78 -1.85
N ASN A 81 27.64 -5.49 -1.97
CA ASN A 81 28.16 -4.11 -2.06
C ASN A 81 27.74 -3.37 -3.34
N LYS A 82 27.19 -4.09 -4.32
CA LYS A 82 26.69 -3.55 -5.59
C LYS A 82 25.18 -3.29 -5.58
N LEU A 83 24.55 -3.40 -4.41
CA LEU A 83 23.14 -3.09 -4.22
C LEU A 83 22.97 -1.61 -3.92
N GLU A 84 22.16 -0.94 -4.74
CA GLU A 84 21.77 0.46 -4.56
C GLU A 84 20.29 0.54 -4.18
N TYR A 85 19.97 1.41 -3.23
CA TYR A 85 18.59 1.70 -2.87
C TYR A 85 18.05 2.82 -3.76
N LEU A 86 16.95 2.58 -4.47
CA LEU A 86 16.33 3.56 -5.37
C LEU A 86 15.30 4.44 -4.66
N GLY A 87 14.73 3.98 -3.54
CA GLY A 87 13.69 4.68 -2.81
C GLY A 87 12.44 3.84 -2.59
N HIS A 88 11.42 4.49 -2.05
CA HIS A 88 10.10 3.91 -1.81
C HIS A 88 9.08 4.50 -2.80
N THR A 89 8.26 3.64 -3.39
CA THR A 89 7.17 4.07 -4.30
C THR A 89 5.83 3.95 -3.58
N GLY A 90 5.37 5.05 -2.99
CA GLY A 90 4.18 5.06 -2.13
C GLY A 90 4.40 4.40 -0.76
N SER A 91 3.32 4.11 -0.03
CA SER A 91 3.37 3.72 1.39
C SER A 91 3.86 2.28 1.66
N CYS A 92 3.87 1.41 0.65
CA CYS A 92 3.99 -0.05 0.83
C CYS A 92 4.96 -0.72 -0.14
N SER A 93 5.95 0.01 -0.65
CA SER A 93 6.94 -0.58 -1.54
C SER A 93 8.34 0.01 -1.38
N TYR A 94 9.33 -0.87 -1.58
CA TYR A 94 10.75 -0.53 -1.56
C TYR A 94 11.40 -1.05 -2.84
N SER A 95 12.24 -0.21 -3.44
CA SER A 95 12.92 -0.52 -4.69
C SER A 95 14.43 -0.48 -4.52
N TYR A 96 15.11 -1.52 -5.00
CA TYR A 96 16.56 -1.63 -5.02
C TYR A 96 17.02 -2.04 -6.42
N THR A 97 18.23 -1.64 -6.80
CA THR A 97 18.85 -2.08 -8.04
C THR A 97 20.22 -2.67 -7.73
N TYR A 98 20.49 -3.85 -8.28
CA TYR A 98 21.79 -4.47 -8.26
C TYR A 98 22.49 -4.22 -9.60
N LEU A 99 23.66 -3.58 -9.55
CA LEU A 99 24.46 -3.26 -10.75
C LEU A 99 25.77 -4.04 -10.76
N ASP A 100 25.89 -4.98 -11.70
CA ASP A 100 27.15 -5.61 -12.03
C ASP A 100 27.51 -5.35 -13.50
N LYS A 101 28.81 -5.48 -13.85
CA LYS A 101 29.34 -5.18 -15.18
C LYS A 101 28.55 -5.83 -16.32
N ASN A 102 27.94 -6.99 -16.06
CA ASN A 102 27.17 -7.77 -17.02
C ASN A 102 25.69 -7.99 -16.64
N ASN A 103 25.23 -7.55 -15.46
CA ASN A 103 23.88 -7.85 -14.99
C ASN A 103 23.29 -6.68 -14.21
N THR A 104 22.12 -6.21 -14.62
CA THR A 104 21.30 -5.28 -13.84
C THR A 104 20.03 -6.00 -13.39
N ILE A 105 19.76 -6.00 -12.09
CA ILE A 105 18.57 -6.62 -11.50
C ILE A 105 17.85 -5.58 -10.65
N ASP A 106 16.63 -5.25 -11.04
CA ASP A 106 15.77 -4.38 -10.26
C ASP A 106 14.88 -5.25 -9.35
N TYR A 107 14.93 -4.93 -8.06
CA TYR A 107 14.19 -5.55 -6.98
C TYR A 107 13.09 -4.59 -6.55
N VAL A 108 11.84 -5.01 -6.69
CA VAL A 108 10.70 -4.25 -6.15
C VAL A 108 10.00 -5.12 -5.13
N ILE A 109 10.03 -4.71 -3.87
CA ILE A 109 9.27 -5.34 -2.79
C ILE A 109 7.98 -4.58 -2.63
N LEU A 110 6.85 -5.24 -2.85
CA LEU A 110 5.53 -4.66 -2.63
C LEU A 110 4.78 -5.48 -1.59
N CYS A 111 4.10 -4.80 -0.69
CA CYS A 111 3.07 -5.41 0.13
C CYS A 111 1.70 -5.04 -0.44
N THR A 112 0.93 -6.06 -0.83
CA THR A 112 -0.47 -5.87 -1.22
C THR A 112 -1.37 -6.53 -0.19
N TRP A 113 -2.54 -5.95 0.09
CA TRP A 113 -3.49 -6.54 1.04
C TRP A 113 -3.89 -7.97 0.68
N LEU A 114 -4.00 -8.27 -0.62
CA LEU A 114 -4.45 -9.57 -1.13
C LEU A 114 -3.36 -10.66 -1.12
N HIS A 115 -2.08 -10.30 -1.35
CA HIS A 115 -0.99 -11.27 -1.53
C HIS A 115 0.14 -11.15 -0.51
N GLY A 116 0.06 -10.20 0.42
CA GLY A 116 1.14 -9.91 1.37
C GLY A 116 2.41 -9.35 0.71
N VAL A 117 3.56 -9.54 1.37
CA VAL A 117 4.87 -9.03 0.90
C VAL A 117 5.48 -9.93 -0.16
N LYS A 118 5.54 -9.44 -1.41
CA LYS A 118 6.11 -10.14 -2.55
C LYS A 118 7.36 -9.44 -3.06
N LEU A 119 8.39 -10.24 -3.39
CA LEU A 119 9.61 -9.80 -4.04
C LEU A 119 9.44 -9.98 -5.55
N ASN A 120 9.39 -8.88 -6.29
CA ASN A 120 9.36 -8.89 -7.75
C ASN A 120 10.77 -8.57 -8.27
N LEU A 121 11.19 -9.35 -9.27
CA LEU A 121 12.52 -9.32 -9.86
C LEU A 121 12.37 -8.95 -11.34
N TYR A 122 13.02 -7.87 -11.76
CA TYR A 122 13.12 -7.48 -13.15
C TYR A 122 14.57 -7.55 -13.58
N LYS A 123 14.89 -8.51 -14.45
CA LYS A 123 16.22 -8.63 -15.02
C LYS A 123 16.26 -7.87 -16.34
N HIS A 124 16.94 -6.72 -16.35
CA HIS A 124 17.18 -6.00 -17.58
C HIS A 124 18.44 -6.55 -18.25
N ASN A 125 18.26 -7.14 -19.43
CA ASN A 125 19.37 -7.26 -20.37
C ASN A 125 19.53 -5.88 -21.03
N GLN A 126 20.29 -4.99 -20.36
CA GLN A 126 20.72 -3.66 -20.82
C GLN A 126 19.65 -2.54 -20.85
N LYS A 127 19.55 -1.79 -19.75
CA LYS A 127 19.84 -0.34 -19.58
C LYS A 127 19.41 0.04 -18.15
N PRO A 128 20.21 0.82 -17.40
CA PRO A 128 19.89 1.18 -16.02
C PRO A 128 18.59 1.98 -15.96
N PHE A 129 17.69 1.59 -15.05
CA PHE A 129 16.47 2.34 -14.74
C PHE A 129 16.88 3.68 -14.12
N THR A 130 16.66 4.78 -14.84
CA THR A 130 16.74 6.12 -14.27
C THR A 130 15.50 6.36 -13.42
N PRO A 131 15.62 6.55 -12.09
CA PRO A 131 14.47 6.94 -11.29
C PRO A 131 13.91 8.26 -11.82
N GLN A 132 12.60 8.33 -12.02
CA GLN A 132 11.94 9.60 -12.30
C GLN A 132 12.05 10.47 -11.05
N THR A 133 13.04 11.34 -11.02
CA THR A 133 13.11 12.45 -10.08
C THR A 133 11.87 13.31 -10.31
N ASN A 134 10.88 13.19 -9.42
CA ASN A 134 9.77 14.13 -9.38
C ASN A 134 10.35 15.53 -9.16
N LYS A 135 10.44 16.32 -10.24
CA LYS A 135 10.50 17.78 -10.17
C LYS A 135 9.15 18.27 -9.64
N SER A 136 8.97 18.18 -8.33
CA SER A 136 8.07 19.05 -7.61
C SER A 136 8.92 20.14 -6.96
N ASN A 137 8.50 21.39 -7.12
CA ASN A 137 9.07 22.65 -6.61
C ASN A 137 9.98 23.41 -7.58
N GLN A 138 9.38 24.28 -8.39
CA GLN A 138 9.60 25.74 -8.35
C GLN A 138 8.68 26.46 -9.35
N GLU A 139 7.39 26.56 -9.00
CA GLU A 139 6.50 27.62 -9.53
C GLU A 139 5.88 28.34 -8.32
N THR A 140 6.68 29.17 -7.65
CA THR A 140 6.14 30.31 -6.90
C THR A 140 7.25 31.34 -6.73
N LYS A 141 7.37 32.23 -7.72
CA LYS A 141 7.85 33.61 -7.60
C LYS A 141 7.89 34.23 -9.00
N GLN A 142 6.80 34.90 -9.36
CA GLN A 142 6.78 36.32 -9.76
C GLN A 142 5.36 36.74 -10.08
#